data_AF-A0AAX3RR85-F1
#
_entry.id   AF-A0AAX3RR85-F1
#
_cell.length_a   1.000
_cell.length_b   1.000
_cell.length_c   1.000
_cell.angle_alpha   90.00
_cell.angle_beta   90.00
_cell.angle_gamma   90.00
#
_symmetry.space_group_name_H-M   'P 1'
#
loop_
_entity.id
_entity.type
_entity.pdbx_description
1 polymer ?
#
loop_
_entity_poly.entity_id
_entity_poly.type
_entity_poly.pdbx_seq_one_letter_code
_entity_poly.pdbx_strand_id
1 'polypeptide(L)'
;MIPLDKKRDVFIHWFIKRHNKREISRKLNISRGTVDKIIRECQQRIVELNLPLEADLLSHIDEIVIAAEIQRKRKPYKLNEETISFIEEIVLYNEKLVRTGSEDAKNTKELFKYFQKQKNEKPYLMTDFTIDNFYKLVRKVKNKIHEKGI
;
A
#
# COMPACT_ATOMS: atom_id res chain seq x y z
N MET A 1 14.67 -4.52 4.89
CA MET A 1 14.33 -5.97 4.81
C MET A 1 15.44 -6.72 5.51
N ILE A 2 15.14 -7.71 6.36
CA ILE A 2 16.18 -8.49 7.03
C ILE A 2 16.69 -9.54 6.04
N PRO A 3 18.01 -9.63 5.75
CA PRO A 3 18.56 -10.66 4.86
C PRO A 3 18.25 -12.07 5.35
N LEU A 4 18.03 -13.00 4.42
CA LEU A 4 17.69 -14.39 4.75
C LEU A 4 18.79 -15.07 5.56
N ASP A 5 20.05 -14.84 5.20
CA ASP A 5 21.21 -15.41 5.92
C ASP A 5 21.24 -14.99 7.38
N LYS A 6 20.95 -13.70 7.65
CA LYS A 6 20.84 -13.20 9.03
C LYS A 6 19.68 -13.82 9.79
N LYS A 7 18.57 -14.14 9.11
CA LYS A 7 17.47 -14.88 9.75
C LYS A 7 17.89 -16.32 10.09
N ARG A 8 18.58 -17.00 9.16
CA ARG A 8 19.09 -18.37 9.36
C ARG A 8 20.07 -18.43 10.53
N ASP A 9 20.99 -17.46 10.61
CA ASP A 9 21.93 -17.37 11.73
C ASP A 9 21.23 -17.20 13.08
N VAL A 10 20.23 -16.32 13.16
CA VAL A 10 19.43 -16.13 14.37
C VAL A 10 18.68 -17.41 14.74
N PHE A 11 18.10 -18.10 13.74
CA PHE A 11 17.41 -19.36 13.94
C PHE A 11 18.35 -20.42 14.55
N ILE A 12 19.51 -20.65 13.93
CA ILE A 12 20.51 -21.61 14.40
C ILE A 12 20.95 -21.26 15.82
N HIS A 13 21.23 -19.98 16.09
CA HIS A 13 21.70 -19.59 17.42
C HIS A 13 20.64 -19.71 18.51
N TRP A 14 19.37 -19.44 18.20
CA TRP A 14 18.28 -19.49 19.17
C TRP A 14 17.72 -20.89 19.39
N PHE A 15 17.31 -21.57 18.31
CA PHE A 15 16.59 -22.85 18.40
C PHE A 15 17.52 -24.04 18.56
N ILE A 16 18.70 -24.01 17.93
CA ILE A 16 19.65 -25.14 17.94
C ILE A 16 20.70 -24.95 19.04
N LYS A 17 21.39 -23.81 19.07
CA LYS A 17 22.50 -23.54 20.01
C LYS A 17 22.06 -22.96 21.36
N ARG A 18 20.77 -22.64 21.53
CA ARG A 18 20.18 -22.13 22.79
C ARG A 18 20.87 -20.89 23.38
N HIS A 19 21.45 -20.03 22.53
CA HIS A 19 22.03 -18.77 22.98
C HIS A 19 20.93 -17.78 23.41
N ASN A 20 21.27 -16.84 24.30
CA ASN A 20 20.34 -15.77 24.67
C ASN A 20 20.35 -14.62 23.65
N LYS A 21 19.31 -13.78 23.66
CA LYS A 21 19.15 -12.67 22.69
C LYS A 21 20.31 -11.67 22.71
N ARG A 22 20.96 -11.47 23.86
CA ARG A 22 22.10 -10.54 24.01
C ARG A 22 23.34 -11.08 23.30
N GLU A 23 23.62 -12.36 23.47
CA GLU A 23 24.71 -13.06 22.78
C GLU A 23 24.50 -13.07 21.27
N ILE A 24 23.30 -13.40 20.81
CA ILE A 24 22.95 -13.40 19.38
C ILE A 24 23.16 -12.02 18.77
N SER A 25 22.62 -10.98 19.43
CA SER A 25 22.76 -9.59 19.01
C SER A 25 24.22 -9.18 18.85
N ARG A 26 25.08 -9.55 19.82
CA ARG A 26 26.53 -9.27 19.79
C ARG A 26 27.23 -10.06 18.68
N LYS A 27 26.97 -11.37 18.56
CA LYS A 27 27.63 -12.24 17.56
C LYS A 27 27.29 -11.85 16.13
N LEU A 28 26.03 -11.51 15.87
CA LEU A 28 25.54 -11.23 14.52
C LEU A 28 25.55 -9.75 14.14
N ASN A 29 25.94 -8.88 15.07
CA ASN A 29 25.94 -7.42 14.93
C ASN A 29 24.59 -6.86 14.45
N ILE A 30 23.50 -7.27 15.11
CA ILE A 30 22.13 -6.81 14.83
C ILE A 30 21.43 -6.41 16.12
N SER A 31 20.45 -5.51 16.03
CA SER A 31 19.74 -5.03 17.21
C SER A 31 18.96 -6.16 17.91
N ARG A 32 18.84 -6.12 19.24
CA ARG A 32 18.03 -7.08 20.00
C ARG A 32 16.57 -7.10 19.56
N GLY A 33 16.01 -5.97 19.12
CA GLY A 33 14.66 -5.90 18.57
C GLY A 33 14.52 -6.64 17.24
N THR A 34 15.56 -6.57 16.39
CA THR A 34 15.63 -7.36 15.15
C THR A 34 15.70 -8.86 15.46
N VAL A 35 16.52 -9.26 16.44
CA VAL A 35 16.59 -10.66 16.91
C VAL A 35 15.22 -11.14 17.39
N ASP A 36 14.54 -10.35 18.24
CA ASP A 36 13.21 -10.70 18.76
C ASP A 36 12.19 -10.88 17.64
N LYS A 37 12.19 -9.98 16.65
CA LYS A 37 11.29 -10.06 15.50
C LYS A 37 11.49 -11.35 14.70
N ILE A 38 12.75 -11.72 14.43
CA ILE A 38 13.07 -12.95 13.69
C ILE A 38 12.63 -14.18 14.48
N ILE A 39 12.87 -14.22 15.80
CA ILE A 39 12.46 -15.34 16.65
C ILE A 39 10.94 -15.54 16.59
N ARG A 40 10.16 -14.46 16.74
CA ARG A 40 8.70 -14.52 16.66
C ARG A 40 8.21 -15.02 15.30
N GLU A 41 8.81 -14.53 14.22
CA GLU A 41 8.49 -14.96 12.85
C GLU A 41 8.75 -16.47 12.67
N CYS A 42 9.89 -16.97 13.14
CA CYS A 42 10.21 -18.40 13.08
C CYS A 42 9.26 -19.24 13.96
N GLN A 43 8.94 -18.78 15.17
CA GLN A 43 8.00 -19.47 16.06
C GLN A 43 6.62 -19.59 15.44
N GLN A 44 6.11 -18.49 14.85
CA GLN A 44 4.84 -18.52 14.13
C GLN A 44 4.87 -19.53 12.99
N ARG A 45 5.96 -19.56 12.21
CA ARG A 45 6.11 -20.48 11.09
C ARG A 45 6.18 -21.94 11.52
N ILE A 46 6.87 -22.25 12.61
CA ILE A 46 6.91 -23.61 13.20
C ILE A 46 5.50 -24.07 13.58
N VAL A 47 4.70 -23.18 14.19
CA VAL A 47 3.31 -23.48 14.53
C VAL A 47 2.47 -23.72 13.28
N GLU A 48 2.63 -22.90 12.24
CA GLU A 48 1.92 -23.06 10.95
C GLU A 48 2.28 -24.36 10.23
N LEU A 49 3.54 -24.81 10.32
CA LEU A 49 3.99 -26.07 9.74
C LEU A 49 3.51 -27.29 10.53
N ASN A 50 2.95 -27.09 11.73
CA ASN A 50 2.41 -28.15 12.60
C ASN A 50 3.38 -29.33 12.77
N LEU A 51 4.67 -29.03 12.95
CA LEU A 51 5.71 -30.04 13.08
C LEU A 51 5.51 -30.85 14.39
N PRO A 52 5.72 -32.18 14.36
CA PRO A 52 5.67 -33.00 15.56
C PRO A 52 6.72 -32.54 16.59
N LEU A 53 6.47 -32.79 17.88
CA LEU A 53 7.35 -32.35 18.97
C LEU A 53 8.81 -32.82 18.81
N GLU A 54 8.98 -33.97 18.17
CA GLU A 54 10.25 -34.66 17.92
C GLU A 54 10.90 -34.27 16.58
N ALA A 55 10.28 -33.37 15.82
CA ALA A 55 10.81 -32.94 14.54
C ALA A 55 12.17 -32.26 14.69
N ASP A 56 13.11 -32.60 13.81
CA ASP A 56 14.37 -31.87 13.70
C ASP A 56 14.12 -30.51 13.05
N LEU A 57 14.12 -29.45 13.88
CA LEU A 57 13.94 -28.09 13.40
C LEU A 57 15.02 -27.66 12.39
N LEU A 58 16.22 -28.26 12.44
CA LEU A 58 17.29 -27.92 11.52
C LEU A 58 17.02 -28.45 10.11
N SER A 59 16.43 -29.65 9.97
CA SER A 59 16.06 -30.20 8.65
C SER A 59 14.98 -29.38 7.94
N HIS A 60 14.17 -28.64 8.70
CA HIS A 60 13.11 -27.78 8.18
C HIS A 60 13.49 -26.29 8.10
N ILE A 61 14.77 -25.94 8.22
CA ILE A 61 15.20 -24.53 8.27
C ILE A 61 14.75 -23.71 7.07
N ASP A 62 14.70 -24.31 5.87
CA ASP A 62 14.31 -23.60 4.65
C ASP A 62 12.80 -23.36 4.55
N GLU A 63 11.99 -24.18 5.23
CA GLU A 63 10.55 -24.01 5.33
C GLU A 63 10.16 -23.02 6.44
N ILE A 64 11.00 -22.93 7.48
CA ILE A 64 10.80 -22.06 8.64
C ILE A 64 11.34 -20.65 8.37
N VAL A 65 12.56 -20.55 7.83
CA VAL A 65 13.25 -19.30 7.58
C VAL A 65 13.00 -18.85 6.15
N ILE A 66 11.84 -18.24 5.95
CA ILE A 66 11.43 -17.74 4.63
C ILE A 66 11.72 -16.25 4.45
N ALA A 67 11.82 -15.84 3.18
CA ALA A 67 11.89 -14.44 2.83
C ALA A 67 10.62 -13.73 3.32
N ALA A 68 10.77 -12.52 3.86
CA ALA A 68 9.60 -11.74 4.25
C ALA A 68 8.79 -11.45 3.00
N GLU A 69 7.52 -11.85 2.97
CA GLU A 69 6.62 -11.43 1.91
C GLU A 69 6.57 -9.89 1.88
N ILE A 70 6.82 -9.31 0.72
CA ILE A 70 6.70 -7.86 0.51
C ILE A 70 5.20 -7.53 0.49
N GLN A 71 4.57 -7.51 1.66
CA GLN A 71 3.19 -7.06 1.80
C GLN A 71 3.15 -5.54 1.94
N ARG A 72 3.69 -4.81 0.94
CA ARG A 72 3.29 -3.42 0.73
C ARG A 72 2.00 -3.42 -0.09
N LYS A 73 0.89 -3.87 0.52
CA LYS A 73 -0.44 -3.44 0.05
C LYS A 73 -0.61 -1.99 0.47
N ARG A 74 -0.07 -1.05 -0.30
CA ARG A 74 -0.50 0.35 -0.18
C ARG A 74 -2.01 0.33 -0.38
N LYS A 75 -2.79 0.73 0.62
CA LYS A 75 -4.20 1.06 0.38
C LYS A 75 -4.18 2.08 -0.76
N PRO A 76 -4.83 1.83 -1.91
CA PRO A 76 -4.95 2.87 -2.92
C PRO A 76 -5.54 4.10 -2.23
N TYR A 77 -4.97 5.26 -2.50
CA TYR A 77 -5.50 6.53 -2.02
C TYR A 77 -6.94 6.63 -2.53
N LYS A 78 -7.91 6.21 -1.73
CA LYS A 78 -9.32 6.24 -2.08
C LYS A 78 -9.77 7.66 -1.81
N LEU A 79 -10.10 8.38 -2.89
CA LEU A 79 -10.95 9.55 -2.77
C LEU A 79 -12.26 9.11 -2.12
N ASN A 80 -12.80 9.93 -1.23
CA ASN A 80 -14.14 9.71 -0.71
C ASN A 80 -15.17 9.81 -1.86
N GLU A 81 -16.32 9.17 -1.66
CA GLU A 81 -17.38 9.11 -2.66
C GLU A 81 -17.88 10.51 -3.03
N GLU A 82 -17.97 11.41 -2.05
CA GLU A 82 -18.33 12.82 -2.24
C GLU A 82 -17.40 13.55 -3.21
N THR A 83 -16.08 13.33 -3.12
CA THR A 83 -15.11 13.92 -4.05
C THR A 83 -15.29 13.36 -5.45
N ILE A 84 -15.52 12.05 -5.58
CA ILE A 84 -15.74 11.42 -6.89
C ILE A 84 -17.01 11.99 -7.53
N SER A 85 -18.11 12.05 -6.78
CA SER A 85 -19.39 12.60 -7.26
C SER A 85 -19.26 14.05 -7.68
N PHE A 86 -18.54 14.88 -6.91
CA PHE A 86 -18.32 16.27 -7.27
C PHE A 86 -17.46 16.42 -8.53
N ILE A 87 -16.43 15.59 -8.70
CA ILE A 87 -15.62 15.56 -9.93
C ILE A 87 -16.49 15.15 -11.14
N GLU A 88 -17.36 14.15 -10.96
CA GLU A 88 -18.31 13.74 -12.00
C GLU A 88 -19.24 14.89 -12.41
N GLU A 89 -19.79 15.62 -11.44
CA GLU A 89 -20.68 16.77 -11.66
C GLU A 89 -20.00 17.89 -12.48
N ILE A 90 -18.82 18.34 -12.06
CA ILE A 90 -18.12 19.45 -12.74
C ILE A 90 -17.69 19.05 -14.15
N VAL A 91 -17.33 17.77 -14.38
CA VAL A 91 -16.94 17.28 -15.70
C VAL A 91 -18.16 17.17 -16.60
N LEU A 92 -19.29 16.65 -16.11
CA LEU A 92 -20.55 16.59 -16.85
C LEU A 92 -21.02 17.97 -17.28
N TYR A 93 -20.99 18.94 -16.36
CA TYR A 93 -21.34 20.32 -16.68
C TYR A 93 -20.41 20.90 -17.75
N ASN A 94 -19.10 20.68 -17.62
CA ASN A 94 -18.13 21.17 -18.58
C ASN A 94 -18.28 20.54 -19.97
N GLU A 95 -18.56 19.24 -20.06
CA GLU A 95 -18.82 18.57 -21.35
C GLU A 95 -20.05 19.14 -22.07
N LYS A 96 -21.09 19.52 -21.32
CA LYS A 96 -22.25 20.22 -21.91
C LYS A 96 -21.83 21.57 -22.52
N LEU A 97 -21.02 22.34 -21.81
CA LEU A 97 -20.49 23.63 -22.32
C LEU A 97 -19.61 23.45 -23.56
N VAL A 98 -18.74 22.43 -23.58
CA VAL A 98 -17.91 22.10 -24.74
C VAL A 98 -18.79 21.80 -25.96
N ARG A 99 -19.87 21.04 -25.79
CA ARG A 99 -20.77 20.69 -26.89
C ARG A 99 -21.58 21.86 -27.44
N THR A 100 -21.94 22.82 -26.58
CA THR A 100 -22.62 24.04 -27.01
C THR A 100 -21.64 25.10 -27.54
N GLY A 101 -20.33 24.81 -27.57
CA GLY A 101 -19.32 25.75 -28.04
C GLY A 101 -19.16 26.98 -27.14
N SER A 102 -19.50 26.87 -25.85
CA SER A 102 -19.42 27.99 -24.92
C SER A 102 -17.97 28.35 -24.60
N GLU A 103 -17.66 29.65 -24.56
CA GLU A 103 -16.37 30.18 -24.13
C GLU A 103 -16.08 29.88 -22.64
N ASP A 104 -17.10 29.60 -21.84
CA ASP A 104 -16.96 29.25 -20.42
C ASP A 104 -16.44 27.83 -20.19
N ALA A 105 -16.35 27.03 -21.26
CA ALA A 105 -15.85 25.67 -21.23
C ALA A 105 -14.37 25.65 -20.87
N LYS A 106 -14.05 24.92 -19.79
CA LYS A 106 -12.70 24.86 -19.22
C LYS A 106 -11.94 23.66 -19.76
N ASN A 107 -10.64 23.82 -19.93
CA ASN A 107 -9.77 22.67 -20.14
C ASN A 107 -9.58 21.90 -18.81
N THR A 108 -9.04 20.68 -18.88
CA THR A 108 -8.89 19.83 -17.69
C THR A 108 -7.99 20.44 -16.61
N LYS A 109 -6.99 21.25 -17.00
CA LYS A 109 -6.10 21.94 -16.05
C LYS A 109 -6.83 23.04 -15.30
N GLU A 110 -7.71 23.77 -15.98
CA GLU A 110 -8.58 24.79 -15.39
C GLU A 110 -9.64 24.17 -14.47
N LEU A 111 -10.25 23.07 -14.90
CA LEU A 111 -11.17 22.30 -14.03
C LEU A 111 -10.48 21.82 -12.76
N PHE A 112 -9.22 21.37 -12.85
CA PHE A 112 -8.45 20.98 -11.67
C PHE A 112 -8.20 22.16 -10.73
N LYS A 113 -7.81 23.32 -11.25
CA LYS A 113 -7.64 24.54 -10.44
C LYS A 113 -8.96 24.97 -9.79
N TYR A 114 -10.07 24.89 -10.54
CA TYR A 114 -11.39 25.17 -10.01
C TYR A 114 -11.72 24.22 -8.86
N PHE A 115 -11.57 22.91 -9.07
CA PHE A 115 -11.78 21.89 -8.05
C PHE A 115 -10.94 22.12 -6.79
N GLN A 116 -9.66 22.50 -6.92
CA GLN A 116 -8.81 22.81 -5.76
C GLN A 116 -9.33 24.00 -4.94
N LYS A 117 -9.88 25.03 -5.59
CA LYS A 117 -10.47 26.19 -4.90
C LYS A 117 -11.71 25.83 -4.08
N GLN A 118 -12.42 24.78 -4.47
CA GLN A 118 -13.63 24.32 -3.79
C GLN A 118 -13.34 23.76 -2.38
N LYS A 119 -12.08 23.51 -2.01
CA LYS A 119 -11.72 23.13 -0.63
C LYS A 119 -12.19 24.14 0.42
N ASN A 120 -12.17 25.43 0.07
CA ASN A 120 -12.57 26.50 1.00
C ASN A 120 -14.08 26.50 1.26
N GLU A 121 -14.88 26.18 0.24
CA GLU A 121 -16.35 26.16 0.31
C GLU A 121 -16.88 24.79 0.77
N LYS A 122 -16.16 23.73 0.42
CA LYS A 122 -16.50 22.32 0.66
C LYS A 122 -15.30 21.60 1.28
N PRO A 123 -15.03 21.79 2.59
CA PRO A 123 -13.85 21.24 3.26
C PRO A 123 -13.82 19.71 3.33
N TYR A 124 -14.95 19.04 3.11
CA TYR A 124 -15.06 17.59 3.01
C TYR A 124 -14.50 17.01 1.70
N LEU A 125 -14.24 17.85 0.70
CA LEU A 125 -13.61 17.42 -0.56
C LEU A 125 -12.11 17.16 -0.38
N MET A 126 -11.68 15.98 -0.80
CA MET A 126 -10.26 15.61 -0.85
C MET A 126 -9.63 16.23 -2.08
N THR A 127 -9.13 17.46 -1.96
CA THR A 127 -8.50 18.22 -3.07
C THR A 127 -6.98 18.04 -3.16
N ASP A 128 -6.37 17.39 -2.17
CA ASP A 128 -4.92 17.20 -2.04
C ASP A 128 -4.44 15.96 -2.81
N PHE A 129 -4.63 15.92 -4.13
CA PHE A 129 -4.09 14.85 -4.98
C PHE A 129 -3.56 15.37 -6.32
N THR A 130 -2.76 14.54 -6.99
CA THR A 130 -2.04 14.96 -8.20
C THR A 130 -2.96 15.22 -9.38
N ILE A 131 -2.57 16.16 -10.23
CA ILE A 131 -3.29 16.46 -11.48
C ILE A 131 -3.40 15.22 -12.38
N ASP A 132 -2.41 14.33 -12.39
CA ASP A 132 -2.45 13.08 -13.17
C ASP A 132 -3.60 12.15 -12.74
N ASN A 133 -3.86 12.07 -11.43
CA ASN A 133 -4.99 11.31 -10.92
C ASN A 133 -6.32 11.97 -11.30
N PHE A 134 -6.36 13.32 -11.33
CA PHE A 134 -7.52 14.06 -11.82
C PHE A 134 -7.79 13.78 -13.30
N TYR A 135 -6.76 13.80 -14.16
CA TYR A 135 -6.89 13.44 -15.57
C TYR A 135 -7.44 12.02 -15.76
N LYS A 136 -6.97 11.05 -14.98
CA LYS A 136 -7.48 9.67 -15.03
C LYS A 136 -8.97 9.60 -14.67
N LEU A 137 -9.42 10.37 -13.69
CA LEU A 137 -10.84 10.44 -13.31
C LEU A 137 -11.66 11.09 -14.41
N VAL A 138 -11.26 12.26 -14.89
CA VAL A 138 -11.93 12.98 -15.99
C VAL A 138 -12.09 12.09 -17.21
N ARG A 139 -11.03 11.37 -17.62
CA ARG A 139 -11.11 10.41 -18.74
C ARG A 139 -12.15 9.31 -18.49
N LYS A 140 -12.21 8.74 -17.28
CA LYS A 140 -13.24 7.75 -16.93
C LYS A 140 -14.65 8.33 -17.04
N VAL A 141 -14.86 9.56 -16.55
CA VAL A 141 -16.17 10.22 -16.63
C VAL A 141 -16.55 10.48 -18.09
N LYS A 142 -15.64 11.02 -18.90
CA LYS A 142 -15.88 11.23 -20.34
C LYS A 142 -16.21 9.94 -21.08
N ASN A 143 -15.50 8.85 -20.78
CA ASN A 143 -15.82 7.53 -21.35
C ASN A 143 -17.23 7.07 -20.96
N LYS A 144 -17.63 7.20 -19.69
CA LYS A 144 -19.00 6.90 -19.25
C LYS A 144 -20.05 7.75 -19.98
N ILE A 145 -19.76 9.02 -20.24
CA ILE A 145 -20.66 9.91 -21.00
C ILE A 145 -20.82 9.39 -22.42
N HIS A 146 -19.71 9.05 -23.09
CA HIS A 146 -19.71 8.54 -24.45
C HIS A 146 -20.45 7.20 -24.56
N GLU A 147 -20.24 6.28 -23.63
CA GLU A 147 -20.95 4.99 -23.57
C GLU A 147 -22.46 5.16 -23.34
N LYS A 148 -22.87 6.17 -22.55
CA LYS A 148 -24.28 6.41 -22.23
C LYS A 148 -25.01 7.28 -23.25
N GLY A 149 -24.32 7.86 -24.23
CA GLY A 149 -24.92 8.73 -25.24
C GLY A 149 -25.56 10.01 -24.68
N ILE A 150 -25.23 10.40 -23.44
CA ILE A 150 -25.61 11.70 -22.88
C ILE A 150 -24.87 12.76 -23.64
#